data_AF-A0AAI9Z7U0-F1
#
_entry.id   AF-A0AAI9Z7U0-F1
#
_cell.length_a   1.000
_cell.length_b   1.000
_cell.length_c   1.000
_cell.angle_alpha   90.00
_cell.angle_beta   90.00
_cell.angle_gamma   90.00
#
_symmetry.space_group_name_H-M   'P 1'
#
loop_
_entity.id
_entity.type
_entity.pdbx_description
1 polymer ?
#
loop_
_entity_poly.entity_id
_entity_poly.type
_entity_poly.pdbx_seq_one_letter_code
_entity_poly.pdbx_strand_id
1 'polypeptide(L)'
;MSNLIVAPDLTVHDTIVLQNLIDDIERYNDKHLAPTDGDEGYASQESLGEKSKDDEPCRGVSNQRDAKDIRKLKGLNDATSQDFEPSVFSSFDLRDLPHKLPAVIYQNVVVPYVAWGRKIVRHETDVIMLTHLILYFTLSVPSAIMLFRNFNYIHGVAHMLMQFWFTGTYTLMMHQHIHMNGILSKNWAVLRFFDAAFPYITDPLMGHTWNTYFYHHVKHHHVEGNGPHDLSSTIRYQRDDIFHFLHYVGRFIFLVWFDLPRYFFRKGQTKNGLKTGFWELGNYAFLYTLYCLHSKATTFVFLGPLALMRLGLMVGNWGQHAFVDADEPDSDFRSSITLIDVPSNRYCYNDGYHTSHHLNPRRHWRDHPTSFLQQKKTYIREKALVFHNIDYLMVTVKLLQKDYLHLAKCLVPVGEQIGMTIEERATMLRRHTRKFEEDEIREKFRDYFKTK
;
A
#
# COMPACT_ATOMS: atom_id res chain seq x y z
N MET A 1 -6.89 -27.50 8.97
CA MET A 1 -5.76 -27.20 8.06
C MET A 1 -6.10 -25.91 7.35
N SER A 2 -5.32 -24.86 7.53
CA SER A 2 -5.48 -23.60 6.80
C SER A 2 -5.16 -23.86 5.32
N ASN A 3 -6.15 -23.72 4.44
CA ASN A 3 -5.93 -23.78 2.99
C ASN A 3 -5.24 -22.48 2.53
N LEU A 4 -3.99 -22.30 2.92
CA LEU A 4 -3.12 -21.30 2.32
C LEU A 4 -2.72 -21.83 0.93
N ILE A 5 -2.99 -21.07 -0.11
CA ILE A 5 -2.71 -21.46 -1.50
C ILE A 5 -1.62 -20.52 -2.00
N VAL A 6 -0.54 -21.10 -2.55
CA VAL A 6 0.49 -20.33 -3.23
C VAL A 6 0.12 -20.28 -4.71
N ALA A 7 -0.41 -19.15 -5.18
CA ALA A 7 -0.77 -18.99 -6.58
C ALA A 7 0.49 -18.99 -7.47
N PRO A 8 0.46 -19.59 -8.68
CA PRO A 8 1.63 -19.70 -9.54
C PRO A 8 2.08 -18.37 -10.17
N ASP A 9 1.21 -17.36 -10.18
CA ASP A 9 1.43 -16.03 -10.75
C ASP A 9 1.84 -14.97 -9.71
N LEU A 10 2.08 -15.40 -8.47
CA LEU A 10 2.66 -14.59 -7.42
C LEU A 10 3.98 -13.94 -7.85
N THR A 11 4.22 -12.74 -7.34
CA THR A 11 5.56 -12.16 -7.45
C THR A 11 6.54 -13.03 -6.65
N VAL A 12 7.78 -13.12 -7.10
CA VAL A 12 8.84 -13.87 -6.39
C VAL A 12 8.95 -13.46 -4.91
N HIS A 13 8.73 -12.18 -4.60
CA HIS A 13 8.81 -11.67 -3.24
C HIS A 13 7.68 -12.25 -2.37
N ASP A 14 6.44 -12.20 -2.84
CA ASP A 14 5.30 -12.74 -2.13
C ASP A 14 5.36 -14.27 -2.02
N THR A 15 5.84 -14.98 -3.05
CA THR A 15 6.05 -16.43 -2.98
C THR A 15 7.02 -16.79 -1.84
N ILE A 16 8.14 -16.07 -1.72
CA ILE A 16 9.11 -16.30 -0.65
C ILE A 16 8.47 -16.05 0.73
N VAL A 17 7.77 -14.92 0.91
CA VAL A 17 7.17 -14.57 2.21
C VAL A 17 6.04 -15.53 2.58
N LEU A 18 5.12 -15.84 1.65
CA LEU A 18 3.99 -16.72 1.92
C LEU A 18 4.46 -18.14 2.23
N GLN A 19 5.41 -18.68 1.46
CA GLN A 19 5.97 -20.00 1.74
C GLN A 19 6.67 -20.04 3.10
N ASN A 20 7.42 -18.99 3.45
CA ASN A 20 8.08 -18.87 4.75
C ASN A 20 7.06 -18.93 5.91
N LEU A 21 5.89 -18.29 5.78
CA LEU A 21 4.81 -18.33 6.76
C LEU A 21 4.08 -19.68 6.79
N ILE A 22 3.86 -20.33 5.63
CA ILE A 22 3.30 -21.69 5.57
C ILE A 22 4.19 -22.65 6.33
N ASP A 23 5.50 -22.61 6.07
CA ASP A 23 6.48 -23.47 6.74
C ASP A 23 6.53 -23.22 8.26
N ASP A 24 6.32 -21.98 8.73
CA ASP A 24 6.20 -21.68 10.18
C ASP A 24 4.99 -22.38 10.81
N ILE A 25 3.85 -22.37 10.11
CA ILE A 25 2.62 -23.03 10.56
C ILE A 25 2.80 -24.55 10.59
N GLU A 26 3.46 -25.13 9.58
CA GLU A 26 3.78 -26.56 9.54
C GLU A 26 4.68 -26.96 10.71
N ARG A 27 5.76 -26.21 10.95
CA ARG A 27 6.69 -26.44 12.07
C ARG A 27 6.03 -26.25 13.43
N TYR A 28 5.12 -25.30 13.58
CA TYR A 28 4.37 -25.11 14.82
C TYR A 28 3.52 -26.35 15.16
N ASN A 29 2.88 -26.93 14.15
CA ASN A 29 1.99 -28.09 14.30
C ASN A 29 2.73 -29.42 14.47
N ASP A 30 3.95 -29.52 13.97
CA ASP A 30 4.79 -30.69 14.18
C ASP A 30 5.24 -30.78 15.65
N LYS A 31 4.73 -31.79 16.36
CA LYS A 31 5.10 -32.06 17.76
C LYS A 31 6.43 -32.81 17.89
N HIS A 32 6.98 -33.34 16.79
CA HIS A 32 8.23 -34.09 16.73
C HIS A 32 9.43 -33.24 16.31
N LEU A 33 9.19 -32.08 15.68
CA LEU A 33 10.20 -31.05 15.54
C LEU A 33 10.52 -30.48 16.91
N ALA A 34 11.60 -30.99 17.53
CA ALA A 34 12.23 -30.32 18.66
C ALA A 34 12.58 -28.87 18.26
N PRO A 35 12.57 -27.90 19.20
CA PRO A 35 13.18 -26.61 18.94
C PRO A 35 14.71 -26.81 18.85
N THR A 36 15.21 -27.24 17.71
CA THR A 36 16.64 -27.53 17.49
C THR A 36 17.02 -27.08 16.08
N ASP A 37 17.74 -25.96 15.98
CA ASP A 37 19.21 -25.95 15.98
C ASP A 37 19.76 -24.64 15.38
N GLY A 38 20.65 -23.98 16.13
CA GLY A 38 21.48 -22.87 15.65
C GLY A 38 21.34 -21.55 16.39
N ASP A 39 21.37 -21.56 17.73
CA ASP A 39 21.51 -20.34 18.56
C ASP A 39 22.96 -20.08 19.02
N GLU A 40 23.94 -20.60 18.27
CA GLU A 40 25.34 -20.20 18.39
C GLU A 40 25.74 -19.35 17.18
N GLY A 41 25.58 -18.05 17.32
CA GLY A 41 25.97 -17.09 16.29
C GLY A 41 26.01 -15.66 16.81
N TYR A 42 27.07 -15.34 17.58
CA TYR A 42 27.42 -14.03 18.12
C TYR A 42 26.55 -13.48 19.26
N ALA A 43 26.38 -14.25 20.33
CA ALA A 43 26.33 -13.68 21.67
C ALA A 43 27.75 -13.77 22.28
N SER A 44 28.31 -12.63 22.67
CA SER A 44 29.47 -12.59 23.57
C SER A 44 29.19 -13.47 24.79
N GLN A 45 30.21 -14.24 25.22
CA GLN A 45 30.20 -15.29 26.24
C GLN A 45 29.82 -14.86 27.69
N GLU A 46 28.80 -14.04 27.87
CA GLU A 46 28.26 -13.68 29.19
C GLU A 46 26.73 -13.67 29.15
N SER A 47 26.09 -14.84 29.10
CA SER A 47 24.76 -15.11 29.67
C SER A 47 24.26 -16.50 29.29
N LEU A 48 24.83 -17.54 29.91
CA LEU A 48 24.09 -18.79 30.08
C LEU A 48 23.07 -18.57 31.21
N GLY A 49 21.95 -17.95 30.87
CA GLY A 49 20.80 -17.69 31.74
C GLY A 49 19.53 -18.28 31.15
N GLU A 50 18.63 -18.72 32.05
CA GLU A 50 17.34 -19.37 31.82
C GLU A 50 16.61 -19.07 30.49
N LYS A 51 16.07 -20.12 29.86
CA LYS A 51 15.07 -20.01 28.78
C LYS A 51 13.96 -19.05 29.23
N SER A 52 13.92 -17.86 28.65
CA SER A 52 12.90 -16.88 28.96
C SER A 52 11.52 -17.39 28.51
N LYS A 53 10.47 -17.07 29.26
CA LYS A 53 9.07 -17.28 28.83
C LYS A 53 8.71 -16.48 27.56
N ASP A 54 9.60 -15.62 27.08
CA ASP A 54 9.37 -14.72 25.94
C ASP A 54 9.57 -15.41 24.57
N ASP A 55 10.08 -16.65 24.51
CA ASP A 55 10.29 -17.40 23.26
C ASP A 55 9.06 -18.21 22.80
N GLU A 56 8.06 -18.39 23.66
CA GLU A 56 6.84 -19.17 23.35
C GLU A 56 6.02 -18.63 22.15
N PRO A 57 5.85 -17.30 21.97
CA PRO A 57 5.11 -16.73 20.83
C PRO A 57 5.75 -17.03 19.47
N CYS A 58 7.07 -17.26 19.42
CA CYS A 58 7.83 -17.47 18.18
C CYS A 58 8.02 -18.94 17.82
N ARG A 59 7.26 -19.86 18.43
CA ARG A 59 7.30 -21.28 18.08
C ARG A 59 7.07 -21.50 16.58
N GLY A 60 7.88 -22.35 15.96
CA GLY A 60 7.83 -22.65 14.52
C GLY A 60 8.76 -21.78 13.66
N VAL A 61 9.17 -20.61 14.14
CA VAL A 61 10.06 -19.68 13.41
C VAL A 61 11.47 -20.25 13.30
N SER A 62 12.06 -20.17 12.10
CA SER A 62 13.44 -20.58 11.84
C SER A 62 14.34 -19.40 11.46
N ASN A 63 15.23 -19.00 12.37
CA ASN A 63 16.20 -17.92 12.13
C ASN A 63 17.07 -18.18 10.89
N GLN A 64 17.50 -19.43 10.67
CA GLN A 64 18.35 -19.80 9.54
C GLN A 64 17.60 -19.69 8.20
N ARG A 65 16.34 -20.17 8.14
CA ARG A 65 15.49 -20.04 6.95
C ARG A 65 15.19 -18.57 6.66
N ASP A 66 14.80 -17.82 7.69
CA ASP A 66 14.52 -16.39 7.56
C ASP A 66 15.75 -15.63 7.07
N ALA A 67 16.94 -15.91 7.60
CA ALA A 67 18.18 -15.30 7.14
C ALA A 67 18.49 -15.62 5.67
N LYS A 68 18.20 -16.84 5.21
CA LYS A 68 18.33 -17.26 3.81
C LYS A 68 17.36 -16.49 2.91
N ASP A 69 16.09 -16.43 3.29
CA ASP A 69 15.03 -15.76 2.52
C ASP A 69 15.26 -14.24 2.47
N ILE A 70 15.62 -13.62 3.59
CA ILE A 70 16.03 -12.20 3.67
C ILE A 70 17.22 -11.93 2.74
N ARG A 71 18.23 -12.82 2.71
CA ARG A 71 19.38 -12.65 1.80
C ARG A 71 18.94 -12.70 0.34
N LYS A 72 18.03 -13.62 -0.01
CA LYS A 72 17.49 -13.72 -1.36
C LYS A 72 16.71 -12.47 -1.76
N LEU A 73 15.81 -11.98 -0.89
CA LEU A 73 15.02 -10.77 -1.15
C LEU A 73 15.92 -9.53 -1.31
N LYS A 74 16.94 -9.38 -0.45
CA LYS A 74 17.94 -8.31 -0.62
C LYS A 74 18.69 -8.43 -1.95
N GLY A 75 19.07 -9.65 -2.32
CA GLY A 75 19.74 -9.94 -3.59
C GLY A 75 18.91 -9.54 -4.81
N LEU A 76 17.57 -9.61 -4.75
CA LEU A 76 16.69 -9.17 -5.83
C LEU A 76 16.68 -7.64 -6.02
N ASN A 77 16.99 -6.87 -4.97
CA ASN A 77 16.95 -5.40 -4.97
C ASN A 77 18.33 -4.75 -5.14
N ASP A 78 19.42 -5.50 -4.94
CA ASP A 78 20.80 -5.00 -5.03
C ASP A 78 21.36 -5.14 -6.44
N ALA A 79 21.58 -4.01 -7.14
CA ALA A 79 22.11 -3.98 -8.51
C ALA A 79 23.50 -4.64 -8.69
N THR A 80 24.23 -4.88 -7.61
CA THR A 80 25.54 -5.56 -7.61
C THR A 80 25.43 -7.07 -7.42
N SER A 81 24.26 -7.57 -7.02
CA SER A 81 23.98 -8.98 -6.79
C SER A 81 23.76 -9.74 -8.10
N GLN A 82 24.16 -11.01 -8.14
CA GLN A 82 23.82 -11.92 -9.23
C GLN A 82 22.32 -12.24 -9.29
N ASP A 83 21.62 -12.08 -8.16
CA ASP A 83 20.18 -12.28 -8.06
C ASP A 83 19.37 -11.06 -8.51
N PHE A 84 20.03 -9.94 -8.85
CA PHE A 84 19.33 -8.69 -9.14
C PHE A 84 18.33 -8.83 -10.28
N GLU A 85 17.11 -8.35 -10.04
CA GLU A 85 16.07 -8.32 -11.07
C GLU A 85 15.26 -7.03 -10.95
N PRO A 86 15.34 -6.10 -11.93
CA PRO A 86 14.49 -4.92 -11.94
C PRO A 86 13.05 -5.28 -12.30
N SER A 87 12.10 -4.55 -11.75
CA SER A 87 10.69 -4.65 -12.13
C SER A 87 10.48 -3.82 -13.40
N VAL A 88 9.89 -4.40 -14.44
CA VAL A 88 9.76 -3.75 -15.76
C VAL A 88 8.30 -3.65 -16.21
N PHE A 89 7.51 -4.70 -15.95
CA PHE A 89 6.09 -4.81 -16.28
C PHE A 89 5.33 -5.34 -15.08
N SER A 90 4.06 -4.94 -14.90
CA SER A 90 3.25 -5.49 -13.81
C SER A 90 2.84 -6.93 -14.06
N SER A 91 2.50 -7.30 -15.30
CA SER A 91 1.93 -8.61 -15.60
C SER A 91 2.92 -9.77 -15.56
N PHE A 92 4.23 -9.50 -15.68
CA PHE A 92 5.26 -10.54 -15.79
C PHE A 92 6.55 -10.13 -15.09
N ASP A 93 7.18 -11.10 -14.44
CA ASP A 93 8.53 -10.95 -13.91
C ASP A 93 9.52 -11.02 -15.08
N LEU A 94 10.63 -10.28 -14.99
CA LEU A 94 11.60 -10.16 -16.08
C LEU A 94 12.21 -11.53 -16.42
N ARG A 95 12.43 -12.37 -15.41
CA ARG A 95 12.94 -13.75 -15.52
C ARG A 95 12.06 -14.67 -16.38
N ASP A 96 10.76 -14.39 -16.47
CA ASP A 96 9.83 -15.23 -17.23
C ASP A 96 9.79 -14.87 -18.71
N LEU A 97 10.15 -13.64 -19.06
CA LEU A 97 10.03 -13.11 -20.42
C LEU A 97 10.81 -13.90 -21.48
N PRO A 98 12.03 -14.44 -21.22
CA PRO A 98 12.72 -15.29 -22.19
C PRO A 98 11.92 -16.50 -22.66
N HIS A 99 11.04 -17.04 -21.81
CA HIS A 99 10.20 -18.19 -22.13
C HIS A 99 8.88 -17.80 -22.79
N LYS A 100 8.45 -16.55 -22.62
CA LYS A 100 7.17 -16.01 -23.12
C LYS A 100 7.32 -15.24 -24.43
N LEU A 101 8.52 -14.78 -24.79
CA LEU A 101 8.78 -13.97 -25.97
C LEU A 101 9.78 -14.63 -26.93
N PRO A 102 9.67 -14.39 -28.25
CA PRO A 102 10.71 -14.76 -29.20
C PRO A 102 12.07 -14.17 -28.79
N ALA A 103 13.13 -14.98 -28.86
CA ALA A 103 14.49 -14.59 -28.44
C ALA A 103 14.97 -13.28 -29.10
N VAL A 104 14.61 -13.06 -30.36
CA VAL A 104 14.94 -11.82 -31.10
C VAL A 104 14.31 -10.59 -30.44
N ILE A 105 13.07 -10.67 -29.95
CA ILE A 105 12.39 -9.55 -29.27
C ILE A 105 13.01 -9.33 -27.90
N TYR A 106 13.24 -10.40 -27.14
CA TYR A 106 13.84 -10.29 -25.81
C TYR A 106 15.23 -9.63 -25.87
N GLN A 107 16.11 -10.13 -26.76
CA GLN A 107 17.49 -9.65 -26.90
C GLN A 107 17.59 -8.24 -27.50
N ASN A 108 16.76 -7.91 -28.50
CA ASN A 108 16.92 -6.63 -29.22
C ASN A 108 15.98 -5.51 -28.75
N VAL A 109 14.96 -5.83 -27.95
CA VAL A 109 13.98 -4.83 -27.45
C VAL A 109 14.00 -4.76 -25.93
N VAL A 110 13.73 -5.88 -25.25
CA VAL A 110 13.57 -5.88 -23.78
C VAL A 110 14.89 -5.58 -23.08
N VAL A 111 15.97 -6.30 -23.41
CA VAL A 111 17.28 -6.11 -22.75
C VAL A 111 17.82 -4.68 -22.93
N PRO A 112 17.85 -4.08 -24.15
CA PRO A 112 18.28 -2.70 -24.33
C PRO A 112 17.40 -1.70 -23.61
N TYR A 113 16.07 -1.90 -23.61
CA TYR A 113 15.13 -1.04 -22.89
C TYR A 113 15.39 -1.05 -21.39
N VAL A 114 15.59 -2.24 -20.78
CA VAL A 114 15.88 -2.36 -19.35
C VAL A 114 17.22 -1.71 -19.01
N ALA A 115 18.26 -1.93 -19.81
CA ALA A 115 19.57 -1.33 -19.59
C ALA A 115 19.55 0.20 -19.68
N TRP A 116 18.76 0.75 -20.59
CA TRP A 116 18.51 2.19 -20.68
C TRP A 116 17.67 2.70 -19.50
N GLY A 117 16.54 2.04 -19.23
CA GLY A 117 15.57 2.42 -18.21
C GLY A 117 16.20 2.52 -16.83
N ARG A 118 17.07 1.56 -16.46
CA ARG A 118 17.84 1.58 -15.19
C ARG A 118 18.65 2.86 -14.98
N LYS A 119 19.11 3.52 -16.04
CA LYS A 119 19.87 4.79 -15.97
C LYS A 119 18.96 6.01 -15.80
N ILE A 120 17.69 5.89 -16.19
CA ILE A 120 16.69 6.96 -16.18
C ILE A 120 15.94 7.00 -14.86
N VAL A 121 15.61 5.84 -14.29
CA VAL A 121 14.92 5.75 -13.00
C VAL A 121 15.84 6.09 -11.83
N ARG A 122 15.24 6.44 -10.70
CA ARG A 122 15.98 6.79 -9.48
C ARG A 122 16.60 5.58 -8.80
N HIS A 123 15.85 4.50 -8.70
CA HIS A 123 16.33 3.21 -8.21
C HIS A 123 16.30 2.25 -9.38
N GLU A 124 17.39 1.52 -9.60
CA GLU A 124 17.52 0.62 -10.76
C GLU A 124 16.44 -0.46 -10.80
N THR A 125 15.79 -0.74 -9.67
CA THR A 125 14.64 -1.65 -9.56
C THR A 125 13.37 -1.15 -10.23
N ASP A 126 13.24 0.15 -10.49
CA ASP A 126 11.94 0.82 -10.73
C ASP A 126 11.65 1.09 -12.21
N VAL A 127 12.24 0.33 -13.13
CA VAL A 127 12.00 0.48 -14.58
C VAL A 127 10.50 0.45 -14.91
N ILE A 128 9.71 -0.29 -14.13
CA ILE A 128 8.24 -0.35 -14.18
C ILE A 128 7.57 1.02 -14.05
N MET A 129 8.06 1.93 -13.19
CA MET A 129 7.48 3.26 -13.05
C MET A 129 7.74 4.12 -14.29
N LEU A 130 8.92 3.96 -14.92
CA LEU A 130 9.21 4.58 -16.21
C LEU A 130 8.31 4.01 -17.32
N THR A 131 8.10 2.69 -17.35
CA THR A 131 7.17 2.05 -18.28
C THR A 131 5.76 2.65 -18.15
N HIS A 132 5.26 2.81 -16.92
CA HIS A 132 3.96 3.43 -16.67
C HIS A 132 3.91 4.91 -17.09
N LEU A 133 4.94 5.70 -16.79
CA LEU A 133 5.03 7.08 -17.29
C LEU A 133 4.94 7.13 -18.82
N ILE A 134 5.69 6.29 -19.52
CA ILE A 134 5.62 6.22 -20.99
C ILE A 134 4.20 5.89 -21.43
N LEU A 135 3.52 4.91 -20.81
CA LEU A 135 2.14 4.57 -21.11
C LEU A 135 1.18 5.75 -20.88
N TYR A 136 1.31 6.47 -19.77
CA TYR A 136 0.43 7.61 -19.49
C TYR A 136 0.64 8.76 -20.49
N PHE A 137 1.89 9.06 -20.86
CA PHE A 137 2.18 10.13 -21.82
C PHE A 137 1.91 9.74 -23.28
N THR A 138 1.86 8.46 -23.61
CA THR A 138 1.55 7.99 -24.98
C THR A 138 0.08 7.65 -25.18
N LEU A 139 -0.65 7.29 -24.12
CA LEU A 139 -2.06 6.90 -24.20
C LEU A 139 -2.98 7.90 -23.50
N SER A 140 -2.75 8.16 -22.21
CA SER A 140 -3.65 9.00 -21.39
C SER A 140 -3.70 10.46 -21.86
N VAL A 141 -2.53 11.10 -22.01
CA VAL A 141 -2.42 12.51 -22.40
C VAL A 141 -2.95 12.75 -23.82
N PRO A 142 -2.54 12.01 -24.87
CA PRO A 142 -3.06 12.24 -26.22
C PRO A 142 -4.56 11.95 -26.32
N SER A 143 -5.05 10.93 -25.62
CA SER A 143 -6.48 10.59 -25.56
C SER A 143 -7.30 11.74 -24.98
N ALA A 144 -6.83 12.37 -23.90
CA ALA A 144 -7.46 13.57 -23.34
C ALA A 144 -7.47 14.74 -24.34
N ILE A 145 -6.34 15.05 -24.96
CA ILE A 145 -6.23 16.14 -25.96
C ILE A 145 -7.22 15.91 -27.11
N MET A 146 -7.30 14.68 -27.62
CA MET A 146 -8.22 14.32 -28.70
C MET A 146 -9.69 14.50 -28.29
N LEU A 147 -10.07 14.16 -27.05
CA LEU A 147 -11.43 14.37 -26.55
C LEU A 147 -11.80 15.85 -26.42
N PHE A 148 -10.85 16.72 -26.06
CA PHE A 148 -11.06 18.17 -26.02
C PHE A 148 -11.11 18.80 -27.42
N ARG A 149 -10.41 18.20 -28.40
CA ARG A 149 -10.45 18.67 -29.79
C ARG A 149 -11.71 18.23 -30.52
N ASN A 150 -12.04 16.94 -30.45
CA ASN A 150 -13.13 16.30 -31.18
C ASN A 150 -13.82 15.27 -30.28
N PHE A 151 -14.75 15.73 -29.45
CA PHE A 151 -15.42 14.85 -28.49
C PHE A 151 -16.24 13.75 -29.18
N ASN A 152 -16.09 12.52 -28.70
CA ASN A 152 -16.90 11.36 -29.07
C ASN A 152 -17.20 10.54 -27.81
N TYR A 153 -18.45 10.09 -27.64
CA TYR A 153 -18.86 9.35 -26.44
C TYR A 153 -18.19 7.98 -26.30
N ILE A 154 -17.99 7.25 -27.40
CA ILE A 154 -17.30 5.94 -27.37
C ILE A 154 -15.85 6.15 -26.92
N HIS A 155 -15.18 7.16 -27.48
CA HIS A 155 -13.84 7.54 -27.04
C HIS A 155 -13.83 8.02 -25.58
N GLY A 156 -14.83 8.80 -25.15
CA GLY A 156 -14.95 9.25 -23.76
C GLY A 156 -15.07 8.08 -22.77
N VAL A 157 -15.93 7.11 -23.08
CA VAL A 157 -16.08 5.89 -22.26
C VAL A 157 -14.80 5.06 -22.28
N ALA A 158 -14.19 4.85 -23.45
CA ALA A 158 -12.94 4.10 -23.57
C ALA A 158 -11.80 4.78 -22.79
N HIS A 159 -11.71 6.11 -22.84
CA HIS A 159 -10.77 6.90 -22.05
C HIS A 159 -10.99 6.68 -20.55
N MET A 160 -12.23 6.78 -20.08
CA MET A 160 -12.55 6.60 -18.67
C MET A 160 -12.23 5.18 -18.17
N LEU A 161 -12.51 4.13 -18.97
CA LEU A 161 -12.13 2.75 -18.65
C LEU A 161 -10.61 2.58 -18.57
N MET A 162 -9.88 3.19 -19.50
CA MET A 162 -8.42 3.22 -19.48
C MET A 162 -7.90 3.97 -18.24
N GLN A 163 -8.47 5.12 -17.86
CA GLN A 163 -8.07 5.80 -16.62
C GLN A 163 -8.36 4.94 -15.39
N PHE A 164 -9.51 4.27 -15.32
CA PHE A 164 -9.83 3.35 -14.22
C PHE A 164 -8.76 2.25 -14.09
N TRP A 165 -8.34 1.68 -15.22
CA TRP A 165 -7.25 0.69 -15.25
C TRP A 165 -5.91 1.26 -14.78
N PHE A 166 -5.59 2.50 -15.16
CA PHE A 166 -4.34 3.18 -14.76
C PHE A 166 -4.35 3.75 -13.34
N THR A 167 -5.52 3.93 -12.73
CA THR A 167 -5.69 4.66 -11.47
C THR A 167 -4.88 4.05 -10.33
N GLY A 168 -4.91 2.72 -10.17
CA GLY A 168 -4.15 2.04 -9.12
C GLY A 168 -2.64 2.21 -9.29
N THR A 169 -2.11 1.80 -10.44
CA THR A 169 -0.69 1.95 -10.79
C THR A 169 -0.22 3.41 -10.69
N TYR A 170 -1.02 4.38 -11.13
CA TYR A 170 -0.63 5.78 -11.04
C TYR A 170 -0.60 6.27 -9.59
N THR A 171 -1.64 5.97 -8.82
CA THR A 171 -1.76 6.45 -7.43
C THR A 171 -0.63 5.94 -6.57
N LEU A 172 -0.26 4.66 -6.70
CA LEU A 172 0.84 4.11 -5.91
C LEU A 172 2.21 4.51 -6.46
N MET A 173 2.34 4.82 -7.75
CA MET A 173 3.54 5.48 -8.27
C MET A 173 3.69 6.89 -7.66
N MET A 174 2.57 7.63 -7.55
CA MET A 174 2.56 8.93 -6.88
C MET A 174 2.80 8.84 -5.39
N HIS A 175 2.31 7.80 -4.72
CA HIS A 175 2.64 7.49 -3.33
C HIS A 175 4.16 7.33 -3.13
N GLN A 176 4.81 6.57 -4.01
CA GLN A 176 6.27 6.44 -4.00
C GLN A 176 6.96 7.78 -4.33
N HIS A 177 6.46 8.52 -5.32
CA HIS A 177 7.00 9.84 -5.69
C HIS A 177 7.01 10.81 -4.52
N ILE A 178 5.90 10.94 -3.79
CA ILE A 178 5.77 11.90 -2.68
C ILE A 178 6.57 11.50 -1.43
N HIS A 179 6.73 10.21 -1.16
CA HIS A 179 7.55 9.73 -0.05
C HIS A 179 9.06 9.76 -0.38
N MET A 180 9.44 9.44 -1.62
CA MET A 180 10.83 9.34 -2.06
C MET A 180 11.38 10.60 -2.73
N ASN A 181 10.55 11.65 -2.84
CA ASN A 181 10.84 12.92 -3.51
C ASN A 181 11.18 12.73 -5.00
N GLY A 182 10.42 11.90 -5.70
CA GLY A 182 10.61 11.63 -7.13
C GLY A 182 10.98 10.19 -7.48
N ILE A 183 10.75 9.82 -8.74
CA ILE A 183 10.96 8.44 -9.26
C ILE A 183 12.01 8.39 -10.37
N LEU A 184 12.37 9.53 -10.97
CA LEU A 184 13.44 9.62 -11.96
C LEU A 184 14.78 10.03 -11.35
N SER A 185 15.85 9.72 -12.10
CA SER A 185 17.23 10.00 -11.74
C SER A 185 17.48 11.48 -11.49
N LYS A 186 18.19 11.76 -10.39
CA LYS A 186 18.59 13.12 -10.03
C LYS A 186 19.79 13.62 -10.83
N ASN A 187 20.48 12.76 -11.58
CA ASN A 187 21.76 13.12 -12.19
C ASN A 187 21.59 14.08 -13.38
N TRP A 188 20.41 14.10 -14.00
CA TRP A 188 20.14 14.86 -15.22
C TRP A 188 19.14 15.97 -14.94
N ALA A 189 19.50 17.23 -15.23
CA ALA A 189 18.62 18.37 -14.97
C ALA A 189 17.27 18.26 -15.68
N VAL A 190 17.26 17.74 -16.91
CA VAL A 190 16.04 17.51 -17.70
C VAL A 190 15.13 16.49 -17.01
N LEU A 191 15.68 15.38 -16.51
CA LEU A 191 14.89 14.38 -15.79
C LEU A 191 14.33 14.93 -14.47
N ARG A 192 15.13 15.70 -13.72
CA ARG A 192 14.64 16.37 -12.50
C ARG A 192 13.48 17.32 -12.78
N PHE A 193 13.57 18.09 -13.86
CA PHE A 193 12.50 18.99 -14.27
C PHE A 193 11.24 18.20 -14.65
N PHE A 194 11.38 17.16 -15.48
CA PHE A 194 10.26 16.32 -15.88
C PHE A 194 9.61 15.62 -14.68
N ASP A 195 10.40 15.04 -13.77
CA ASP A 195 9.97 14.37 -12.53
C ASP A 195 9.16 15.30 -11.61
N ALA A 196 9.51 16.59 -11.58
CA ALA A 196 8.76 17.60 -10.84
C ALA A 196 7.50 18.09 -11.58
N ALA A 197 7.50 18.07 -12.91
CA ALA A 197 6.45 18.66 -13.73
C ALA A 197 5.33 17.68 -14.09
N PHE A 198 5.63 16.39 -14.30
CA PHE A 198 4.65 15.43 -14.78
C PHE A 198 3.38 15.34 -13.90
N PRO A 199 3.44 15.40 -12.55
CA PRO A 199 2.24 15.29 -11.72
C PRO A 199 1.24 16.42 -12.01
N TYR A 200 1.70 17.61 -12.39
CA TYR A 200 0.80 18.72 -12.73
C TYR A 200 -0.02 18.48 -14.01
N ILE A 201 0.41 17.54 -14.85
CA ILE A 201 -0.32 17.10 -16.05
C ILE A 201 -1.17 15.87 -15.72
N THR A 202 -0.56 14.87 -15.07
CA THR A 202 -1.18 13.55 -14.92
C THR A 202 -2.04 13.40 -13.67
N ASP A 203 -1.84 14.18 -12.60
CA ASP A 203 -2.65 14.11 -11.38
C ASP A 203 -4.14 14.34 -11.70
N PRO A 204 -4.54 15.44 -12.38
CA PRO A 204 -5.95 15.67 -12.66
C PRO A 204 -6.55 14.62 -13.60
N LEU A 205 -5.79 14.11 -14.57
CA LEU A 205 -6.24 13.05 -15.48
C LEU A 205 -6.57 11.75 -14.74
N MET A 206 -5.89 11.52 -13.63
CA MET A 206 -6.08 10.34 -12.77
C MET A 206 -7.04 10.64 -11.61
N GLY A 207 -7.62 11.84 -11.52
CA GLY A 207 -8.58 12.20 -10.48
C GLY A 207 -7.97 12.73 -9.18
N HIS A 208 -6.66 12.98 -9.15
CA HIS A 208 -6.01 13.67 -8.04
C HIS A 208 -6.14 15.19 -8.22
N THR A 209 -6.39 15.89 -7.12
CA THR A 209 -6.21 17.34 -7.06
C THR A 209 -4.73 17.65 -6.78
N TRP A 210 -4.20 18.71 -7.43
CA TRP A 210 -2.77 19.01 -7.39
C TRP A 210 -2.25 19.11 -5.95
N ASN A 211 -1.18 18.39 -5.62
CA ASN A 211 -0.53 18.39 -4.30
C ASN A 211 -1.40 17.99 -3.09
N THR A 212 -2.73 17.86 -3.21
CA THR A 212 -3.59 17.51 -2.08
C THR A 212 -3.27 16.13 -1.56
N TYR A 213 -2.98 15.16 -2.43
CA TYR A 213 -2.58 13.82 -2.00
C TYR A 213 -1.34 13.86 -1.10
N PHE A 214 -0.33 14.69 -1.42
CA PHE A 214 0.83 14.90 -0.55
C PHE A 214 0.45 15.48 0.82
N TYR A 215 -0.38 16.53 0.85
CA TYR A 215 -0.75 17.15 2.13
C TYR A 215 -1.65 16.25 2.97
N HIS A 216 -2.60 15.57 2.35
CA HIS A 216 -3.50 14.64 3.03
C HIS A 216 -2.75 13.40 3.51
N HIS A 217 -1.99 12.74 2.64
CA HIS A 217 -1.31 11.50 2.99
C HIS A 217 -0.10 11.75 3.88
N VAL A 218 0.87 12.53 3.41
CA VAL A 218 2.19 12.66 4.08
C VAL A 218 2.14 13.64 5.24
N LYS A 219 1.48 14.79 5.07
CA LYS A 219 1.49 15.87 6.09
C LYS A 219 0.35 15.76 7.09
N HIS A 220 -0.57 14.83 6.89
CA HIS A 220 -1.72 14.65 7.76
C HIS A 220 -1.91 13.19 8.19
N HIS A 221 -2.30 12.28 7.30
CA HIS A 221 -2.57 10.87 7.63
C HIS A 221 -1.37 10.18 8.30
N HIS A 222 -0.17 10.28 7.74
CA HIS A 222 1.04 9.71 8.35
C HIS A 222 1.44 10.40 9.65
N VAL A 223 1.12 11.69 9.79
CA VAL A 223 1.36 12.40 11.04
C VAL A 223 0.40 11.89 12.10
N GLU A 224 -0.86 11.63 11.74
CA GLU A 224 -1.92 11.28 12.69
C GLU A 224 -2.07 9.78 12.96
N GLY A 225 -1.69 8.92 12.02
CA GLY A 225 -1.59 7.46 12.19
C GLY A 225 -2.93 6.78 12.42
N ASN A 226 -3.99 7.17 11.67
CA ASN A 226 -5.37 6.75 11.93
C ASN A 226 -5.88 7.16 13.34
N GLY A 227 -5.16 8.05 14.04
CA GLY A 227 -5.46 8.50 15.38
C GLY A 227 -6.61 9.53 15.47
N PRO A 228 -6.90 10.05 16.67
CA PRO A 228 -8.09 10.85 16.93
C PRO A 228 -8.25 12.15 16.11
N HIS A 229 -7.16 12.78 15.66
CA HIS A 229 -7.23 13.97 14.80
C HIS A 229 -7.03 13.68 13.32
N ASP A 230 -6.89 12.41 12.91
CA ASP A 230 -6.87 12.02 11.51
C ASP A 230 -8.27 12.25 10.88
N LEU A 231 -8.33 13.04 9.80
CA LEU A 231 -9.57 13.33 9.07
C LEU A 231 -10.09 12.08 8.35
N SER A 232 -9.22 11.11 8.10
CA SER A 232 -9.53 9.79 7.56
C SER A 232 -9.50 8.70 8.63
N SER A 233 -9.60 9.06 9.92
CA SER A 233 -9.68 8.07 11.00
C SER A 233 -10.91 7.18 10.88
N THR A 234 -10.72 5.88 11.08
CA THR A 234 -11.79 4.87 11.16
C THR A 234 -12.22 4.58 12.60
N ILE A 235 -11.49 5.05 13.62
CA ILE A 235 -11.65 4.56 15.00
C ILE A 235 -13.03 4.90 15.60
N ARG A 236 -13.61 6.03 15.22
CA ARG A 236 -14.95 6.48 15.66
C ARG A 236 -16.11 5.79 14.94
N TYR A 237 -15.81 5.00 13.92
CA TYR A 237 -16.81 4.29 13.14
C TYR A 237 -16.90 2.83 13.53
N GLN A 238 -18.11 2.28 13.45
CA GLN A 238 -18.33 0.84 13.45
C GLN A 238 -17.94 0.33 12.08
N ARG A 239 -16.81 -0.39 11.99
CA ARG A 239 -16.11 -0.65 10.71
C ARG A 239 -16.74 -1.74 9.85
N ASP A 240 -17.79 -2.38 10.34
CA ASP A 240 -18.63 -3.34 9.62
C ASP A 240 -20.08 -2.86 9.43
N ASP A 241 -20.35 -1.57 9.62
CA ASP A 241 -21.66 -0.96 9.41
C ASP A 241 -21.68 -0.11 8.12
N ILE A 242 -22.69 -0.34 7.28
CA ILE A 242 -22.80 0.32 5.96
C ILE A 242 -23.13 1.80 6.07
N PHE A 243 -23.90 2.23 7.07
CA PHE A 243 -24.25 3.64 7.24
C PHE A 243 -23.07 4.44 7.76
N HIS A 244 -22.29 3.86 8.68
CA HIS A 244 -21.02 4.44 9.13
C HIS A 244 -20.02 4.57 7.98
N PHE A 245 -19.91 3.55 7.13
CA PHE A 245 -19.09 3.61 5.92
C PHE A 245 -19.55 4.69 4.94
N LEU A 246 -20.85 4.78 4.65
CA LEU A 246 -21.39 5.82 3.77
C LEU A 246 -21.19 7.23 4.34
N HIS A 247 -21.33 7.41 5.66
CA HIS A 247 -21.03 8.69 6.32
C HIS A 247 -19.55 9.05 6.19
N TYR A 248 -18.65 8.09 6.42
CA TYR A 248 -17.21 8.26 6.26
C TYR A 248 -16.83 8.69 4.84
N VAL A 249 -17.30 7.94 3.83
CA VAL A 249 -17.05 8.24 2.41
C VAL A 249 -17.66 9.58 2.01
N GLY A 250 -18.92 9.84 2.38
CA GLY A 250 -19.63 11.07 2.06
C GLY A 250 -18.93 12.29 2.64
N ARG A 251 -18.50 12.23 3.91
CA ARG A 251 -17.74 13.31 4.56
C ARG A 251 -16.50 13.66 3.74
N PHE A 252 -15.70 12.67 3.36
CA PHE A 252 -14.49 12.92 2.58
C PHE A 252 -14.80 13.53 1.21
N ILE A 253 -15.72 12.92 0.45
CA ILE A 253 -16.08 13.38 -0.90
C ILE A 253 -16.49 14.85 -0.91
N PHE A 254 -17.30 15.28 0.07
CA PHE A 254 -17.89 16.62 0.07
C PHE A 254 -17.10 17.65 0.88
N LEU A 255 -16.36 17.26 1.92
CA LEU A 255 -15.79 18.20 2.90
C LEU A 255 -14.26 18.24 2.93
N VAL A 256 -13.54 17.30 2.30
CA VAL A 256 -12.06 17.26 2.39
C VAL A 256 -11.39 18.56 1.93
N TRP A 257 -11.94 19.22 0.91
CA TRP A 257 -11.42 20.49 0.39
C TRP A 257 -11.43 21.62 1.43
N PHE A 258 -12.30 21.52 2.44
CA PHE A 258 -12.43 22.48 3.53
C PHE A 258 -11.76 21.96 4.82
N ASP A 259 -11.99 20.69 5.16
CA ASP A 259 -11.50 20.08 6.40
C ASP A 259 -9.96 20.03 6.45
N LEU A 260 -9.29 19.71 5.33
CA LEU A 260 -7.84 19.57 5.30
C LEU A 260 -7.11 20.92 5.51
N PRO A 261 -7.43 22.01 4.78
CA PRO A 261 -6.86 23.33 5.11
C PRO A 261 -7.17 23.77 6.54
N ARG A 262 -8.41 23.56 7.01
CA ARG A 262 -8.84 23.92 8.37
C ARG A 262 -8.04 23.17 9.43
N TYR A 263 -7.76 21.89 9.22
CA TYR A 263 -6.89 21.09 10.09
C TYR A 263 -5.51 21.74 10.25
N PHE A 264 -4.86 22.10 9.13
CA PHE A 264 -3.54 22.75 9.19
C PHE A 264 -3.58 24.10 9.90
N PHE A 265 -4.61 24.94 9.67
CA PHE A 265 -4.74 26.20 10.40
C PHE A 265 -4.93 25.99 11.90
N ARG A 266 -5.73 25.00 12.32
CA ARG A 266 -5.95 24.66 13.74
C ARG A 266 -4.67 24.19 14.44
N LYS A 267 -3.79 23.49 13.71
CA LYS A 267 -2.47 23.06 14.19
C LYS A 267 -1.39 24.14 14.06
N GLY A 268 -1.75 25.39 13.74
CA GLY A 268 -0.79 26.50 13.57
C GLY A 268 0.09 26.41 12.31
N GLN A 269 -0.17 25.46 11.42
CA GLN A 269 0.59 25.24 10.19
C GLN A 269 0.06 26.11 9.03
N THR A 270 0.04 27.42 9.22
CA THR A 270 -0.56 28.40 8.29
C THR A 270 -0.08 28.24 6.85
N LYS A 271 1.22 27.96 6.64
CA LYS A 271 1.78 27.73 5.30
C LYS A 271 1.17 26.50 4.62
N ASN A 272 0.97 25.41 5.35
CA ASN A 272 0.36 24.20 4.80
C ASN A 272 -1.13 24.45 4.52
N GLY A 273 -1.86 25.08 5.44
CA GLY A 273 -3.27 25.44 5.25
C GLY A 273 -3.51 26.32 4.02
N LEU A 274 -2.68 27.36 3.83
CA LEU A 274 -2.75 28.22 2.64
C LEU A 274 -2.46 27.45 1.36
N LYS A 275 -1.44 26.58 1.36
CA LYS A 275 -1.09 25.78 0.17
C LYS A 275 -2.18 24.78 -0.18
N THR A 276 -2.72 24.05 0.79
CA THR A 276 -3.83 23.10 0.54
C THR A 276 -5.06 23.82 0.02
N GLY A 277 -5.41 24.97 0.61
CA GLY A 277 -6.55 25.77 0.14
C GLY A 277 -6.33 26.28 -1.27
N PHE A 278 -5.14 26.80 -1.58
CA PHE A 278 -4.77 27.26 -2.92
C PHE A 278 -4.91 26.15 -3.96
N TRP A 279 -4.37 24.96 -3.69
CA TRP A 279 -4.39 23.87 -4.65
C TRP A 279 -5.78 23.28 -4.85
N GLU A 280 -6.57 23.08 -3.79
CA GLU A 280 -7.95 22.59 -3.90
C GLU A 280 -8.83 23.57 -4.67
N LEU A 281 -8.84 24.85 -4.26
CA LEU A 281 -9.67 25.87 -4.91
C LEU A 281 -9.20 26.15 -6.35
N GLY A 282 -7.89 26.14 -6.58
CA GLY A 282 -7.31 26.28 -7.91
C GLY A 282 -7.69 25.12 -8.83
N ASN A 283 -7.72 23.89 -8.32
CA ASN A 283 -8.17 22.73 -9.09
C ASN A 283 -9.67 22.84 -9.42
N TYR A 284 -10.52 23.23 -8.47
CA TYR A 284 -11.94 23.45 -8.76
C TYR A 284 -12.19 24.59 -9.75
N ALA A 285 -11.45 25.70 -9.66
CA ALA A 285 -11.54 26.77 -10.63
C ALA A 285 -11.13 26.29 -12.03
N PHE A 286 -10.08 25.48 -12.14
CA PHE A 286 -9.65 24.85 -13.39
C PHE A 286 -10.74 23.93 -13.96
N LEU A 287 -11.29 23.02 -13.15
CA LEU A 287 -12.34 22.09 -13.57
C LEU A 287 -13.62 22.81 -13.98
N TYR A 288 -14.04 23.82 -13.22
CA TYR A 288 -15.19 24.65 -13.54
C TYR A 288 -15.01 25.38 -14.87
N THR A 289 -13.84 26.00 -15.07
CA THR A 289 -13.51 26.71 -16.31
C THR A 289 -13.55 25.75 -17.51
N LEU A 290 -12.90 24.59 -17.42
CA LEU A 290 -12.93 23.60 -18.48
C LEU A 290 -14.34 23.06 -18.74
N TYR A 291 -15.15 22.87 -17.69
CA TYR A 291 -16.52 22.42 -17.83
C TYR A 291 -17.39 23.44 -18.57
N CYS A 292 -17.23 24.73 -18.28
CA CYS A 292 -17.91 25.81 -19.00
C CYS A 292 -17.53 25.86 -20.48
N LEU A 293 -16.29 25.53 -20.83
CA LEU A 293 -15.79 25.53 -22.21
C LEU A 293 -16.14 24.24 -22.97
N HIS A 294 -15.94 23.08 -22.35
CA HIS A 294 -16.07 21.75 -22.93
C HIS A 294 -16.63 20.74 -21.90
N SER A 295 -17.91 20.88 -21.56
CA SER A 295 -18.57 20.08 -20.51
C SER A 295 -18.47 18.57 -20.71
N LYS A 296 -18.66 18.09 -21.94
CA LYS A 296 -18.60 16.66 -22.29
C LYS A 296 -17.20 16.10 -22.08
N ALA A 297 -16.17 16.73 -22.66
CA ALA A 297 -14.78 16.29 -22.52
C ALA A 297 -14.35 16.34 -21.05
N THR A 298 -14.65 17.44 -20.34
CA THR A 298 -14.30 17.62 -18.93
C THR A 298 -14.93 16.56 -18.03
N THR A 299 -16.16 16.14 -18.32
CA THR A 299 -16.83 15.07 -17.57
C THR A 299 -16.05 13.76 -17.64
N PHE A 300 -15.67 13.32 -18.84
CA PHE A 300 -15.01 12.01 -19.02
C PHE A 300 -13.52 12.04 -18.69
N VAL A 301 -12.84 13.17 -18.91
CA VAL A 301 -11.39 13.29 -18.72
C VAL A 301 -11.01 13.63 -17.28
N PHE A 302 -11.86 14.38 -16.56
CA PHE A 302 -11.49 14.91 -15.24
C PHE A 302 -12.52 14.62 -14.15
N LEU A 303 -13.82 14.92 -14.34
CA LEU A 303 -14.81 14.78 -13.26
C LEU A 303 -15.09 13.32 -12.90
N GLY A 304 -15.18 12.44 -13.91
CA GLY A 304 -15.31 10.99 -13.71
C GLY A 304 -14.13 10.41 -12.92
N PRO A 305 -12.88 10.59 -13.39
CA PRO A 305 -11.68 10.20 -12.63
C PRO A 305 -11.63 10.80 -11.22
N LEU A 306 -11.97 12.08 -11.02
CA LEU A 306 -12.01 12.71 -9.69
C LEU A 306 -12.99 12.02 -8.74
N ALA A 307 -14.21 11.78 -9.20
CA ALA A 307 -15.24 11.11 -8.40
C ALA A 307 -14.82 9.69 -8.02
N LEU A 308 -14.30 8.95 -9.00
CA LEU A 308 -13.78 7.61 -8.82
C LEU A 308 -12.60 7.57 -7.84
N MET A 309 -11.63 8.47 -7.99
CA MET A 309 -10.45 8.53 -7.14
C MET A 309 -10.83 8.77 -5.68
N ARG A 310 -11.71 9.75 -5.42
CA ARG A 310 -12.15 10.06 -4.06
C ARG A 310 -12.86 8.88 -3.40
N LEU A 311 -13.69 8.16 -4.16
CA LEU A 311 -14.33 6.93 -3.69
C LEU A 311 -13.28 5.84 -3.41
N GLY A 312 -12.39 5.58 -4.38
CA GLY A 312 -11.37 4.55 -4.30
C GLY A 312 -10.41 4.73 -3.12
N LEU A 313 -9.93 5.94 -2.88
CA LEU A 313 -9.06 6.26 -1.74
C LEU A 313 -9.76 5.99 -0.40
N MET A 314 -11.05 6.30 -0.27
CA MET A 314 -11.77 6.08 0.98
C MET A 314 -12.14 4.61 1.21
N VAL A 315 -12.50 3.90 0.15
CA VAL A 315 -12.71 2.45 0.22
C VAL A 315 -11.42 1.74 0.58
N GLY A 316 -10.30 2.12 -0.05
CA GLY A 316 -8.97 1.59 0.24
C GLY A 316 -8.54 1.86 1.69
N ASN A 317 -8.62 3.12 2.14
CA ASN A 317 -8.27 3.50 3.52
C ASN A 317 -9.12 2.75 4.56
N TRP A 318 -10.42 2.58 4.28
CA TRP A 318 -11.30 1.80 5.16
C TRP A 318 -10.80 0.36 5.29
N GLY A 319 -10.51 -0.32 4.17
CA GLY A 319 -9.96 -1.68 4.19
C GLY A 319 -8.61 -1.79 4.88
N GLN A 320 -7.75 -0.79 4.70
CA GLN A 320 -6.41 -0.70 5.32
C GLN A 320 -6.46 -0.53 6.84
N HIS A 321 -7.46 0.18 7.36
CA HIS A 321 -7.59 0.59 8.76
C HIS A 321 -8.89 0.13 9.44
N ALA A 322 -9.53 -0.94 8.93
CA ALA A 322 -10.77 -1.45 9.52
C ALA A 322 -10.55 -2.33 10.76
N PHE A 323 -9.39 -2.98 10.86
CA PHE A 323 -9.05 -3.79 12.02
C PHE A 323 -8.08 -3.02 12.91
N VAL A 324 -8.64 -2.40 13.96
CA VAL A 324 -7.88 -1.68 14.97
C VAL A 324 -7.99 -2.46 16.27
N ASP A 325 -6.86 -2.85 16.85
CA ASP A 325 -6.81 -3.60 18.08
C ASP A 325 -7.51 -2.83 19.21
N ALA A 326 -8.34 -3.53 19.99
CA ALA A 326 -9.15 -2.89 21.01
C ALA A 326 -8.33 -2.51 22.26
N ASP A 327 -7.19 -3.15 22.46
CA ASP A 327 -6.35 -3.04 23.66
C ASP A 327 -5.21 -2.05 23.42
N GLU A 328 -4.54 -2.11 22.27
CA GLU A 328 -3.45 -1.20 21.89
C GLU A 328 -3.67 -0.58 20.49
N PRO A 329 -4.64 0.36 20.37
CA PRO A 329 -5.06 0.92 19.08
C PRO A 329 -4.09 1.96 18.47
N ASP A 330 -3.08 2.40 19.21
CA ASP A 330 -2.12 3.43 18.79
C ASP A 330 -0.82 2.86 18.20
N SER A 331 -0.65 1.53 18.22
CA SER A 331 0.47 0.85 17.57
C SER A 331 0.19 0.64 16.07
N ASP A 332 1.14 1.04 15.21
CA ASP A 332 1.05 0.84 13.76
C ASP A 332 0.93 -0.65 13.39
N PHE A 333 1.48 -1.57 14.19
CA PHE A 333 1.32 -3.01 14.00
C PHE A 333 -0.12 -3.49 14.21
N ARG A 334 -0.90 -2.74 14.99
CA ARG A 334 -2.21 -3.13 15.52
C ARG A 334 -3.35 -2.26 15.01
N SER A 335 -3.03 -1.19 14.28
CA SER A 335 -3.98 -0.27 13.64
C SER A 335 -4.00 -0.36 12.11
N SER A 336 -3.19 -1.27 11.55
CA SER A 336 -3.05 -1.52 10.11
C SER A 336 -2.87 -3.02 9.83
N ILE A 337 -3.02 -3.43 8.57
CA ILE A 337 -2.90 -4.83 8.16
C ILE A 337 -1.94 -5.03 7.00
N THR A 338 -1.36 -6.23 6.91
CA THR A 338 -0.53 -6.67 5.78
C THR A 338 -1.29 -7.69 4.93
N LEU A 339 -1.24 -7.54 3.61
CA LEU A 339 -1.80 -8.44 2.62
C LEU A 339 -0.67 -9.01 1.75
N ILE A 340 -0.58 -10.34 1.71
CA ILE A 340 0.36 -11.10 0.86
C ILE A 340 -0.48 -11.81 -0.20
N ASP A 341 0.08 -12.07 -1.38
CA ASP A 341 -0.66 -12.75 -2.45
C ASP A 341 -1.93 -12.01 -2.84
N VAL A 342 -1.74 -10.76 -3.24
CA VAL A 342 -2.81 -9.88 -3.68
C VAL A 342 -2.43 -9.12 -4.95
N PRO A 343 -3.39 -8.83 -5.84
CA PRO A 343 -3.15 -8.02 -7.03
C PRO A 343 -2.49 -6.69 -6.73
N SER A 344 -2.81 -6.03 -5.61
CA SER A 344 -2.17 -4.78 -5.19
C SER A 344 -0.65 -4.90 -5.01
N ASN A 345 -0.10 -6.05 -4.62
CA ASN A 345 1.36 -6.19 -4.54
C ASN A 345 2.01 -6.17 -5.93
N ARG A 346 1.38 -6.83 -6.90
CA ARG A 346 1.88 -6.94 -8.27
C ARG A 346 1.66 -5.68 -9.11
N TYR A 347 0.46 -5.09 -9.02
CA TYR A 347 0.04 -3.97 -9.85
C TYR A 347 0.23 -2.62 -9.18
N CYS A 348 0.29 -2.57 -7.84
CA CYS A 348 0.32 -1.32 -7.07
C CYS A 348 1.56 -1.23 -6.18
N TYR A 349 2.69 -1.79 -6.60
CA TYR A 349 3.99 -1.66 -5.93
C TYR A 349 3.97 -2.08 -4.45
N ASN A 350 3.64 -3.34 -4.16
CA ASN A 350 3.63 -3.88 -2.79
C ASN A 350 2.75 -3.10 -1.79
N ASP A 351 1.67 -2.48 -2.25
CA ASP A 351 0.73 -1.72 -1.41
C ASP A 351 0.08 -2.58 -0.30
N GLY A 352 -0.01 -3.90 -0.49
CA GLY A 352 -0.47 -4.83 0.53
C GLY A 352 0.38 -4.82 1.81
N TYR A 353 1.62 -4.34 1.77
CA TYR A 353 2.47 -4.21 2.96
C TYR A 353 2.23 -2.88 3.71
N HIS A 354 0.97 -2.49 3.92
CA HIS A 354 0.59 -1.21 4.52
C HIS A 354 1.10 -1.02 5.95
N THR A 355 1.16 -2.07 6.78
CA THR A 355 1.81 -2.00 8.11
C THR A 355 3.27 -1.61 8.01
N SER A 356 4.00 -2.24 7.08
CA SER A 356 5.40 -1.90 6.83
C SER A 356 5.52 -0.43 6.40
N HIS A 357 4.61 0.04 5.54
CA HIS A 357 4.54 1.42 5.10
C HIS A 357 4.35 2.42 6.26
N HIS A 358 3.42 2.18 7.18
CA HIS A 358 3.23 3.04 8.35
C HIS A 358 4.47 3.11 9.25
N LEU A 359 5.13 1.97 9.49
CA LEU A 359 6.35 1.89 10.32
C LEU A 359 7.54 2.67 9.73
N ASN A 360 7.64 2.78 8.41
CA ASN A 360 8.61 3.66 7.76
C ASN A 360 8.07 4.10 6.39
N PRO A 361 7.45 5.29 6.33
CA PRO A 361 6.79 5.78 5.12
C PRO A 361 7.74 6.06 3.96
N ARG A 362 9.05 6.17 4.25
CA ARG A 362 10.10 6.40 3.24
C ARG A 362 10.77 5.11 2.77
N ARG A 363 10.27 3.94 3.19
CA ARG A 363 10.81 2.66 2.70
C ARG A 363 10.46 2.51 1.22
N HIS A 364 11.44 2.06 0.44
CA HIS A 364 11.20 1.73 -0.95
C HIS A 364 10.25 0.53 -1.05
N TRP A 365 9.31 0.59 -2.00
CA TRP A 365 8.24 -0.41 -2.10
C TRP A 365 8.72 -1.87 -2.20
N ARG A 366 9.89 -2.11 -2.80
CA ARG A 366 10.46 -3.46 -2.91
C ARG A 366 11.11 -3.98 -1.64
N ASP A 367 11.36 -3.11 -0.68
CA ASP A 367 11.97 -3.49 0.60
C ASP A 367 10.94 -3.89 1.65
N HIS A 368 9.63 -3.70 1.39
CA HIS A 368 8.59 -4.10 2.33
C HIS A 368 8.60 -5.61 2.65
N PRO A 369 8.71 -6.54 1.68
CA PRO A 369 8.81 -7.98 1.96
C PRO A 369 10.03 -8.33 2.83
N THR A 370 11.19 -7.73 2.52
CA THR A 370 12.41 -7.91 3.31
C THR A 370 12.21 -7.43 4.75
N SER A 371 11.64 -6.22 4.91
CA SER A 371 11.37 -5.63 6.22
C SER A 371 10.36 -6.44 7.03
N PHE A 372 9.36 -7.03 6.38
CA PHE A 372 8.39 -7.91 7.01
C PHE A 372 9.09 -9.13 7.64
N LEU A 373 9.92 -9.86 6.88
CA LEU A 373 10.65 -11.01 7.43
C LEU A 373 11.65 -10.62 8.51
N GLN A 374 12.36 -9.49 8.34
CA GLN A 374 13.28 -8.98 9.38
C GLN A 374 12.57 -8.65 10.70
N GLN A 375 11.30 -8.25 10.63
CA GLN A 375 10.49 -7.89 11.80
C GLN A 375 9.46 -8.95 12.16
N LYS A 376 9.52 -10.15 11.59
CA LYS A 376 8.48 -11.19 11.76
C LYS A 376 8.20 -11.52 13.22
N LYS A 377 9.24 -11.62 14.07
CA LYS A 377 9.08 -11.82 15.52
C LYS A 377 8.34 -10.66 16.20
N THR A 378 8.54 -9.43 15.73
CA THR A 378 7.79 -8.26 16.21
C THR A 378 6.35 -8.31 15.73
N TYR A 379 6.08 -8.65 14.47
CA TYR A 379 4.70 -8.88 13.99
C TYR A 379 3.95 -9.90 14.85
N ILE A 380 4.62 -11.00 15.24
CA ILE A 380 4.09 -12.02 16.15
C ILE A 380 3.80 -11.42 17.53
N ARG A 381 4.78 -10.77 18.16
CA ARG A 381 4.66 -10.21 19.52
C ARG A 381 3.57 -9.14 19.61
N GLU A 382 3.49 -8.28 18.61
CA GLU A 382 2.51 -7.20 18.50
C GLU A 382 1.14 -7.70 17.99
N LYS A 383 0.99 -9.01 17.72
CA LYS A 383 -0.26 -9.62 17.24
C LYS A 383 -0.79 -8.98 15.94
N ALA A 384 0.12 -8.55 15.08
CA ALA A 384 -0.21 -7.92 13.81
C ALA A 384 -1.03 -8.86 12.91
N LEU A 385 -1.92 -8.29 12.09
CA LEU A 385 -2.78 -9.05 11.20
C LEU A 385 -2.17 -9.16 9.80
N VAL A 386 -2.08 -10.40 9.32
CA VAL A 386 -1.57 -10.74 8.00
C VAL A 386 -2.63 -11.54 7.26
N PHE A 387 -2.99 -11.13 6.05
CA PHE A 387 -3.96 -11.81 5.22
C PHE A 387 -3.32 -12.30 3.92
N HIS A 388 -3.94 -13.30 3.31
CA HIS A 388 -3.64 -13.81 1.98
C HIS A 388 -4.89 -13.81 1.10
N ASN A 389 -4.71 -13.62 -0.21
CA ASN A 389 -5.76 -13.79 -1.21
C ASN A 389 -7.03 -12.95 -0.95
N ILE A 390 -6.85 -11.74 -0.42
CA ILE A 390 -7.93 -10.75 -0.24
C ILE A 390 -7.35 -9.33 -0.28
N ASP A 391 -7.77 -8.52 -1.25
CA ASP A 391 -7.32 -7.13 -1.39
C ASP A 391 -8.15 -6.16 -0.53
N TYR A 392 -7.67 -4.92 -0.28
CA TYR A 392 -8.33 -3.94 0.60
C TYR A 392 -9.78 -3.61 0.21
N LEU A 393 -10.05 -3.54 -1.10
CA LEU A 393 -11.41 -3.36 -1.61
C LEU A 393 -12.32 -4.52 -1.18
N MET A 394 -11.82 -5.75 -1.28
CA MET A 394 -12.58 -6.94 -0.92
C MET A 394 -12.70 -7.11 0.59
N VAL A 395 -11.68 -6.73 1.37
CA VAL A 395 -11.77 -6.59 2.83
C VAL A 395 -12.94 -5.68 3.19
N THR A 396 -13.02 -4.49 2.56
CA THR A 396 -14.13 -3.56 2.79
C THR A 396 -15.48 -4.17 2.44
N VAL A 397 -15.62 -4.80 1.27
CA VAL A 397 -16.87 -5.48 0.87
C VAL A 397 -17.27 -6.54 1.89
N LYS A 398 -16.33 -7.37 2.33
CA LYS A 398 -16.58 -8.48 3.26
C LYS A 398 -16.93 -8.02 4.67
N LEU A 399 -16.36 -6.91 5.12
CA LEU A 399 -16.76 -6.25 6.36
C LEU A 399 -18.20 -5.73 6.28
N LEU A 400 -18.57 -5.05 5.20
CA LEU A 400 -19.94 -4.55 5.01
C LEU A 400 -20.97 -5.69 4.89
N GLN A 401 -20.55 -6.87 4.43
CA GLN A 401 -21.35 -8.10 4.45
C GLN A 401 -21.35 -8.80 5.82
N LYS A 402 -20.51 -8.35 6.77
CA LYS A 402 -20.25 -9.01 8.07
C LYS A 402 -19.78 -10.46 7.93
N ASP A 403 -19.10 -10.78 6.82
CA ASP A 403 -18.60 -12.12 6.48
C ASP A 403 -17.24 -12.39 7.14
N TYR A 404 -17.25 -12.42 8.48
CA TYR A 404 -16.04 -12.64 9.29
C TYR A 404 -15.43 -14.03 9.12
N LEU A 405 -16.23 -15.02 8.73
CA LEU A 405 -15.72 -16.36 8.44
C LEU A 405 -14.86 -16.37 7.17
N HIS A 406 -15.25 -15.62 6.13
CA HIS A 406 -14.40 -15.45 4.96
C HIS A 406 -13.11 -14.70 5.30
N LEU A 407 -13.22 -13.59 6.04
CA LEU A 407 -12.04 -12.84 6.50
C LEU A 407 -11.08 -13.70 7.33
N ALA A 408 -11.60 -14.54 8.23
CA ALA A 408 -10.80 -15.45 9.03
C ALA A 408 -10.13 -16.57 8.21
N LYS A 409 -10.74 -17.01 7.10
CA LYS A 409 -10.10 -17.97 6.15
C LYS A 409 -8.94 -17.34 5.39
N CYS A 410 -9.05 -16.05 5.09
CA CYS A 410 -7.99 -15.27 4.46
C CYS A 410 -6.91 -14.82 5.46
N LEU A 411 -7.07 -15.03 6.77
CA LEU A 411 -6.03 -14.71 7.75
C LEU A 411 -4.89 -15.74 7.68
N VAL A 412 -3.65 -15.27 7.53
CA VAL A 412 -2.44 -16.08 7.73
C VAL A 412 -2.11 -16.04 9.22
N PRO A 413 -2.37 -17.13 9.98
CA PRO A 413 -2.17 -17.10 11.41
C PRO A 413 -0.69 -17.07 11.77
N VAL A 414 -0.32 -16.20 12.71
CA VAL A 414 1.04 -16.10 13.26
C VAL A 414 1.03 -16.20 14.78
N GLY A 415 2.07 -16.78 15.38
CA GLY A 415 2.18 -16.98 16.83
C GLY A 415 0.98 -17.69 17.44
N GLU A 416 0.39 -17.11 18.49
CA GLU A 416 -0.79 -17.67 19.19
C GLU A 416 -1.99 -17.90 18.25
N GLN A 417 -2.11 -17.13 17.17
CA GLN A 417 -3.22 -17.26 16.20
C GLN A 417 -3.22 -18.62 15.50
N ILE A 418 -2.07 -19.31 15.43
CA ILE A 418 -1.93 -20.63 14.80
C ILE A 418 -2.78 -21.66 15.54
N GLY A 419 -2.87 -21.56 16.87
CA GLY A 419 -3.70 -22.42 17.71
C GLY A 419 -5.20 -22.11 17.67
N MET A 420 -5.61 -20.95 17.15
CA MET A 420 -7.01 -20.54 17.10
C MET A 420 -7.79 -21.27 16.01
N THR A 421 -9.02 -21.64 16.33
CA THR A 421 -10.06 -22.04 15.37
C THR A 421 -10.46 -20.89 14.44
N ILE A 422 -11.14 -21.20 13.33
CA ILE A 422 -11.63 -20.18 12.40
C ILE A 422 -12.66 -19.27 13.08
N GLU A 423 -13.48 -19.81 13.97
CA GLU A 423 -14.50 -19.08 14.72
C GLU A 423 -13.89 -18.12 15.75
N GLU A 424 -12.81 -18.53 16.41
CA GLU A 424 -12.05 -17.66 17.32
C GLU A 424 -11.38 -16.51 16.56
N ARG A 425 -10.78 -16.80 15.40
CA ARG A 425 -10.21 -15.76 14.51
C ARG A 425 -11.28 -14.80 14.01
N ALA A 426 -12.43 -15.31 13.58
CA ALA A 426 -13.56 -14.48 13.14
C ALA A 426 -14.06 -13.57 14.27
N THR A 427 -14.12 -14.09 15.50
CA THR A 427 -14.50 -13.33 16.70
C THR A 427 -13.47 -12.25 17.04
N MET A 428 -12.17 -12.57 16.96
CA MET A 428 -11.09 -11.61 17.13
C MET A 428 -11.19 -10.48 16.11
N LEU A 429 -11.33 -10.79 14.83
CA LEU A 429 -11.49 -9.80 13.76
C LEU A 429 -12.72 -8.91 14.00
N ARG A 430 -13.85 -9.48 14.43
CA ARG A 430 -15.05 -8.73 14.79
C ARG A 430 -14.88 -7.84 16.02
N ARG A 431 -14.01 -8.19 16.95
CA ARG A 431 -13.66 -7.31 18.08
C ARG A 431 -12.90 -6.08 17.57
N HIS A 432 -12.01 -6.26 16.61
CA HIS A 432 -11.18 -5.18 16.04
C HIS A 432 -11.90 -4.20 15.12
N THR A 433 -13.17 -4.45 14.78
CA THR A 433 -13.99 -3.52 13.97
C THR A 433 -14.90 -2.62 14.81
N ARG A 434 -14.94 -2.83 16.13
CA ARG A 434 -15.79 -2.05 17.05
C ARG A 434 -15.31 -0.61 17.15
N LYS A 435 -16.25 0.33 17.01
CA LYS A 435 -15.99 1.75 17.28
C LYS A 435 -15.46 1.95 18.71
N PHE A 436 -14.61 2.95 18.88
CA PHE A 436 -14.18 3.42 20.20
C PHE A 436 -15.10 4.55 20.66
N GLU A 437 -15.51 4.53 21.92
CA GLU A 437 -16.19 5.66 22.54
C GLU A 437 -15.18 6.77 22.91
N GLU A 438 -15.64 8.01 23.08
CA GLU A 438 -14.72 9.14 23.31
C GLU A 438 -13.91 9.00 24.61
N ASP A 439 -14.46 8.35 25.64
CA ASP A 439 -13.71 8.09 26.89
C ASP A 439 -12.61 7.05 26.67
N GLU A 440 -12.87 6.00 25.88
CA GLU A 440 -11.84 5.03 25.49
C GLU A 440 -10.75 5.69 24.65
N ILE A 441 -11.12 6.59 23.74
CA ILE A 441 -10.15 7.32 22.93
C ILE A 441 -9.23 8.17 23.83
N ARG A 442 -9.79 8.89 24.82
CA ARG A 442 -9.00 9.71 25.74
C ARG A 442 -8.03 8.88 26.57
N GLU A 443 -8.45 7.69 26.99
CA GLU A 443 -7.63 6.78 27.77
C GLU A 443 -6.53 6.13 26.93
N LYS A 444 -6.91 5.49 25.82
CA LYS A 444 -6.00 4.68 24.99
C LYS A 444 -5.06 5.51 24.13
N PHE A 445 -5.46 6.73 23.73
CA PHE A 445 -4.61 7.68 22.98
C PHE A 445 -4.04 8.78 23.88
N ARG A 446 -3.86 8.53 25.18
CA ARG A 446 -3.36 9.54 26.12
C ARG A 446 -2.01 10.13 25.70
N ASP A 447 -1.08 9.31 25.24
CA ASP A 447 0.26 9.76 24.83
C ASP A 447 0.25 10.48 23.47
N TYR A 448 -0.69 10.12 22.60
CA TYR A 448 -0.97 10.86 21.38
C TYR A 448 -1.35 12.32 21.67
N PHE A 449 -2.21 12.59 22.66
CA PHE A 449 -2.60 13.97 23.01
C PHE A 449 -1.49 14.77 23.71
N LYS A 450 -0.46 14.12 24.26
CA LYS A 450 0.70 14.82 24.83
C LYS A 450 1.68 15.28 23.75
N THR A 451 1.69 14.62 22.60
CA THR A 451 2.71 14.77 21.57
C THR A 451 2.24 15.53 20.33
N LYS A 452 0.93 15.70 20.13
CA LYS A 452 0.32 16.32 18.94
C LYS A 452 -0.71 17.38 19.29
#